data_AF-A0AA39MKY6-F1
#
_entry.id   AF-A0AA39MKY6-F1
#
_cell.length_a   1.000
_cell.length_b   1.000
_cell.length_c   1.000
_cell.angle_alpha   90.00
_cell.angle_beta   90.00
_cell.angle_gamma   90.00
#
_symmetry.space_group_name_H-M   'P 1'
#
loop_
_entity.id
_entity.type
_entity.pdbx_description
1 polymer ?
#
loop_
_entity_poly.entity_id
_entity_poly.type
_entity_poly.pdbx_seq_one_letter_code
_entity_poly.pdbx_strand_id
1 'polypeptide(L)'
;MNAYYFMAGYMNTISYSAVFVWCGFQSGNTTQLAIAMARFWEQEARQFLLADRQALASLLSFVGGALIARLGERIGPTSRGWLWLGTMCQALFTMAAAISSWKSGQGYPGISDDRFGPAWSDTLSFLCLMFMSCSMGMQGLMSLRLQTPSAATLPLTTTWCELMGVGALFNLNRLDYARDQKVLGIFSVMLGAVAGRGLIFKIGSPGALGIAVGIRVLIAFSWIFVPGSEPPIIVMDEEKTTIDGPSPESSRNSIVIIPRSSTDV
;
A
#
# COMPACT_ATOMS: atom_id res chain seq x y z
N MET A 1 2.07 -9.17 7.55
CA MET A 1 1.91 -8.66 6.16
C MET A 1 0.46 -8.65 5.69
N ASN A 2 -0.26 -9.77 5.76
CA ASN A 2 -1.63 -9.91 5.23
C ASN A 2 -2.64 -8.88 5.78
N ALA A 3 -2.43 -8.37 7.00
CA ALA A 3 -3.23 -7.27 7.54
C ALA A 3 -3.15 -5.98 6.69
N TYR A 4 -2.00 -5.67 6.07
CA TYR A 4 -1.91 -4.55 5.14
C TYR A 4 -2.65 -4.82 3.81
N TYR A 5 -2.66 -6.05 3.31
CA TYR A 5 -3.50 -6.41 2.15
C TYR A 5 -4.99 -6.28 2.48
N PHE A 6 -5.41 -6.75 3.66
CA PHE A 6 -6.76 -6.54 4.15
C PHE A 6 -7.12 -5.05 4.18
N MET A 7 -6.26 -4.22 4.78
CA MET A 7 -6.48 -2.77 4.81
C MET A 7 -6.50 -2.14 3.42
N ALA A 8 -5.72 -2.66 2.47
CA ALA A 8 -5.73 -2.18 1.08
C ALA A 8 -7.10 -2.41 0.43
N GLY A 9 -7.68 -3.61 0.55
CA GLY A 9 -9.03 -3.86 0.06
C GLY A 9 -10.07 -3.02 0.78
N TYR A 10 -10.02 -3.00 2.11
CA TYR A 10 -10.96 -2.30 2.98
C TYR A 10 -11.06 -0.79 2.65
N MET A 11 -9.92 -0.10 2.61
CA MET A 11 -9.87 1.34 2.37
C MET A 11 -10.26 1.71 0.94
N ASN A 12 -9.76 0.93 -0.04
CA ASN A 12 -10.09 1.16 -1.45
C ASN A 12 -11.58 1.01 -1.72
N THR A 13 -12.24 0.02 -1.13
CA THR A 13 -13.68 -0.18 -1.33
C THR A 13 -14.52 0.95 -0.75
N ILE A 14 -14.09 1.59 0.36
CA ILE A 14 -14.80 2.76 0.90
C ILE A 14 -14.79 3.92 -0.08
N SER A 15 -13.61 4.32 -0.54
CA SER A 15 -13.48 5.44 -1.49
C SER A 15 -14.13 5.10 -2.84
N TYR A 16 -13.89 3.92 -3.38
CA TYR A 16 -14.43 3.52 -4.67
C TYR A 16 -15.96 3.44 -4.67
N SER A 17 -16.55 2.95 -3.57
CA SER A 17 -18.01 2.91 -3.40
C SER A 17 -18.68 4.29 -3.44
N ALA A 18 -17.95 5.33 -3.05
CA ALA A 18 -18.48 6.69 -2.97
C ALA A 18 -18.26 7.50 -4.25
N VAL A 19 -17.06 7.38 -4.83
CA VAL A 19 -16.57 8.30 -5.87
C VAL A 19 -15.94 7.62 -7.08
N PHE A 20 -15.89 6.28 -7.13
CA PHE A 20 -15.22 5.53 -8.21
C PHE A 20 -13.71 5.86 -8.38
N VAL A 21 -13.09 6.35 -7.30
CA VAL A 21 -11.66 6.65 -7.19
C VAL A 21 -11.06 5.77 -6.11
N TRP A 22 -9.89 5.20 -6.39
CA TRP A 22 -9.20 4.30 -5.47
C TRP A 22 -8.23 5.08 -4.60
N CYS A 23 -8.40 5.13 -3.28
CA CYS A 23 -7.44 5.84 -2.43
C CYS A 23 -6.03 5.21 -2.41
N GLY A 24 -5.89 3.92 -2.72
CA GLY A 24 -4.63 3.18 -2.71
C GLY A 24 -4.16 2.66 -4.08
N PHE A 25 -5.06 2.35 -5.02
CA PHE A 25 -4.71 1.81 -6.33
C PHE A 25 -4.51 2.90 -7.39
N GLN A 26 -3.33 3.50 -7.38
CA GLN A 26 -3.06 4.70 -8.18
C GLN A 26 -2.98 4.47 -9.70
N SER A 27 -2.71 3.25 -10.17
CA SER A 27 -2.69 2.96 -11.63
C SER A 27 -4.00 3.40 -12.30
N GLY A 28 -5.15 3.09 -11.70
CA GLY A 28 -6.45 3.51 -12.20
C GLY A 28 -6.64 5.02 -12.17
N ASN A 29 -6.24 5.69 -11.09
CA ASN A 29 -6.39 7.14 -10.96
C ASN A 29 -5.49 7.89 -11.95
N THR A 30 -4.27 7.41 -12.19
CA THR A 30 -3.35 7.97 -13.18
C THR A 30 -3.95 7.86 -14.58
N THR A 31 -4.50 6.70 -14.96
CA THR A 31 -5.18 6.55 -16.24
C THR A 31 -6.42 7.43 -16.35
N GLN A 32 -7.24 7.55 -15.28
CA GLN A 32 -8.38 8.46 -15.26
C GLN A 32 -7.98 9.91 -15.52
N LEU A 33 -6.90 10.37 -14.88
CA LEU A 33 -6.37 11.71 -15.09
C LEU A 33 -5.83 11.90 -16.51
N ALA A 34 -5.15 10.90 -17.07
CA ALA A 34 -4.67 10.94 -18.45
C ALA A 34 -5.82 11.03 -19.47
N ILE A 35 -6.90 10.27 -19.28
CA ILE A 35 -8.12 10.38 -20.09
C ILE A 35 -8.76 11.77 -19.94
N ALA A 36 -8.75 12.32 -18.73
CA ALA A 36 -9.24 13.67 -18.49
C ALA A 36 -8.41 14.74 -19.21
N MET A 37 -7.09 14.56 -19.30
CA MET A 37 -6.22 15.40 -20.12
C MET A 37 -6.51 15.21 -21.61
N ALA A 38 -6.69 13.97 -22.08
CA ALA A 38 -7.03 13.64 -23.48
C ALA A 38 -8.29 14.37 -23.97
N ARG A 39 -9.34 14.44 -23.13
CA ARG A 39 -10.61 15.12 -23.46
C ARG A 39 -10.49 16.61 -23.76
N PHE A 40 -9.41 17.27 -23.32
CA PHE A 40 -9.14 18.66 -23.73
C PHE A 40 -8.67 18.74 -25.19
N TRP A 41 -7.91 17.75 -25.68
CA TRP A 41 -7.51 17.69 -27.10
C TRP A 41 -8.69 17.34 -28.02
N GLU A 42 -9.62 16.52 -27.54
CA GLU A 42 -10.83 16.15 -28.27
C GLU A 42 -11.88 17.29 -28.31
N GLN A 43 -11.64 18.40 -27.59
CA GLN A 43 -12.56 19.52 -27.41
C GLN A 43 -13.91 19.13 -26.76
N GLU A 44 -14.02 17.91 -26.20
CA GLU A 44 -15.22 17.41 -25.52
C GLU A 44 -15.43 18.05 -24.14
N ALA A 45 -14.34 18.45 -23.47
CA ALA A 45 -14.39 19.05 -22.14
C ALA A 45 -13.53 20.31 -22.03
N ARG A 46 -14.07 21.36 -21.41
CA ARG A 46 -13.34 22.60 -21.08
C ARG A 46 -12.81 22.65 -19.66
N GLN A 47 -13.18 21.69 -18.82
CA GLN A 47 -12.82 21.62 -17.41
C GLN A 47 -12.76 20.16 -16.96
N PHE A 48 -11.95 19.88 -15.94
CA PHE A 48 -11.98 18.60 -15.24
C PHE A 48 -13.35 18.35 -14.61
N LEU A 49 -13.88 17.15 -14.81
CA LEU A 49 -15.08 16.68 -14.11
C LEU A 49 -14.76 16.46 -12.63
N LEU A 50 -15.80 16.32 -11.83
CA LEU A 50 -15.67 16.11 -10.38
C LEU A 50 -14.80 14.88 -10.05
N ALA A 51 -15.06 13.75 -10.73
CA ALA A 51 -14.27 12.53 -10.56
C ALA A 51 -12.79 12.71 -10.94
N ASP A 52 -12.48 13.52 -11.95
CA ASP A 52 -11.09 13.81 -12.35
C ASP A 52 -10.35 14.59 -11.27
N ARG A 53 -11.03 15.57 -10.66
CA ARG A 53 -10.49 16.36 -9.54
C ARG A 53 -10.25 15.49 -8.31
N GLN A 54 -11.14 14.53 -8.04
CA GLN A 54 -10.99 13.56 -6.96
C GLN A 54 -9.83 12.59 -7.21
N ALA A 55 -9.68 12.10 -8.44
CA ALA A 55 -8.55 11.25 -8.84
C ALA A 55 -7.22 12.00 -8.68
N LEU A 56 -7.14 13.26 -9.11
CA LEU A 56 -5.96 14.10 -8.92
C LEU A 56 -5.65 14.31 -7.42
N ALA A 57 -6.66 14.67 -6.61
CA ALA A 57 -6.49 14.88 -5.17
C ALA A 57 -6.02 13.61 -4.44
N SER A 58 -6.60 12.45 -4.78
CA SER A 58 -6.16 11.13 -4.30
C SER A 58 -4.70 10.87 -4.67
N LEU A 59 -4.32 11.05 -5.93
CA LEU A 59 -2.97 10.79 -6.43
C LEU A 59 -1.91 11.67 -5.73
N LEU A 60 -2.16 12.98 -5.63
CA LEU A 60 -1.24 13.91 -4.98
C LEU A 60 -1.08 13.59 -3.48
N SER A 61 -2.19 13.27 -2.81
CA SER A 61 -2.17 12.94 -1.39
C SER A 61 -1.48 11.60 -1.13
N PHE A 62 -1.66 10.62 -2.03
CA PHE A 62 -0.94 9.36 -1.98
C PHE A 62 0.57 9.56 -2.09
N VAL A 63 1.01 10.38 -3.04
CA VAL A 63 2.44 10.75 -3.18
C VAL A 63 2.92 11.45 -1.91
N GLY A 64 2.13 12.39 -1.37
CA GLY A 64 2.43 13.05 -0.08
C GLY A 64 2.62 12.06 1.06
N GLY A 65 1.73 11.07 1.20
CA GLY A 65 1.86 10.00 2.18
C GLY A 65 3.11 9.14 1.98
N ALA A 66 3.42 8.77 0.73
CA ALA A 66 4.65 8.05 0.41
C ALA A 66 5.91 8.87 0.75
N LEU A 67 5.90 10.18 0.53
CA LEU A 67 7.00 11.08 0.91
C LEU A 67 7.18 11.17 2.44
N ILE A 68 6.08 11.23 3.20
CA ILE A 68 6.13 11.16 4.67
C ILE A 68 6.77 9.84 5.12
N ALA A 69 6.35 8.72 4.54
CA ALA A 69 6.96 7.44 4.85
C ALA A 69 8.45 7.41 4.50
N ARG A 70 8.84 7.98 3.35
CA ARG A 70 10.23 8.08 2.89
C ARG A 70 11.10 8.90 3.85
N LEU A 71 10.56 9.98 4.40
CA LEU A 71 11.25 10.78 5.42
C LEU A 71 11.45 9.99 6.72
N GLY A 72 10.44 9.23 7.13
CA GLY A 72 10.51 8.39 8.33
C GLY A 72 11.45 7.19 8.22
N GLU A 73 11.77 6.72 7.00
CA GLU A 73 12.78 5.68 6.78
C GLU A 73 14.17 6.05 7.35
N ARG A 74 14.43 7.33 7.63
CA ARG A 74 15.66 7.79 8.30
C ARG A 74 15.83 7.21 9.71
N ILE A 75 14.75 6.79 10.36
CA ILE A 75 14.77 6.11 11.68
C ILE A 75 15.16 4.62 11.52
N GLY A 76 15.07 4.08 10.30
CA GLY A 76 15.29 2.69 9.96
C GLY A 76 14.05 2.12 9.25
N PRO A 77 14.14 1.73 7.97
CA PRO A 77 12.98 1.37 7.14
C PRO A 77 12.24 0.11 7.62
N THR A 78 12.92 -0.78 8.34
CA THR A 78 12.38 -2.01 8.93
C THR A 78 12.45 -2.01 10.46
N SER A 79 12.82 -0.88 11.09
CA SER A 79 12.90 -0.82 12.54
C SER A 79 11.50 -0.95 13.16
N ARG A 80 11.40 -1.68 14.27
CA ARG A 80 10.11 -1.86 14.97
C ARG A 80 9.48 -0.53 15.36
N GLY A 81 10.29 0.41 15.82
CA GLY A 81 9.84 1.77 16.18
C GLY A 81 9.23 2.49 14.98
N TRP A 82 9.85 2.41 13.81
CA TRP A 82 9.30 3.00 12.59
C TRP A 82 8.04 2.28 12.09
N LEU A 83 8.01 0.95 12.12
CA LEU A 83 6.83 0.19 11.72
C LEU A 83 5.62 0.50 12.62
N TRP A 84 5.84 0.58 13.94
CA TRP A 84 4.80 1.00 14.88
C TRP A 84 4.37 2.45 14.65
N LEU A 85 5.32 3.40 14.62
CA LEU A 85 5.04 4.84 14.48
C LEU A 85 4.39 5.16 13.14
N GLY A 86 4.93 4.63 12.04
CA GLY A 86 4.38 4.84 10.71
C GLY A 86 2.99 4.24 10.55
N THR A 87 2.69 3.11 11.20
CA THR A 87 1.32 2.55 11.23
C THR A 87 0.39 3.41 12.11
N MET A 88 0.88 3.97 13.22
CA MET A 88 0.13 4.95 14.03
C MET A 88 -0.20 6.20 13.23
N CYS A 89 0.75 6.75 12.46
CA CYS A 89 0.50 7.88 11.56
C CYS A 89 -0.57 7.55 10.51
N GLN A 90 -0.53 6.35 9.92
CA GLN A 90 -1.60 5.87 9.03
C GLN A 90 -2.95 5.82 9.74
N ALA A 91 -3.00 5.37 10.99
CA ALA A 91 -4.22 5.36 11.81
C ALA A 91 -4.76 6.78 12.05
N LEU A 92 -3.88 7.76 12.32
CA LEU A 92 -4.26 9.16 12.49
C LEU A 92 -4.82 9.78 11.22
N PHE A 93 -4.21 9.52 10.05
CA PHE A 93 -4.78 9.94 8.77
C PHE A 93 -6.14 9.27 8.51
N THR A 94 -6.28 7.99 8.83
CA THR A 94 -7.56 7.28 8.72
C THR A 94 -8.61 7.87 9.67
N MET A 95 -8.22 8.31 10.87
CA MET A 95 -9.09 8.98 11.84
C MET A 95 -9.52 10.35 11.35
N ALA A 96 -8.59 11.13 10.81
CA ALA A 96 -8.90 12.41 10.17
C ALA A 96 -9.90 12.21 9.01
N ALA A 97 -9.73 11.18 8.19
CA ALA A 97 -10.69 10.83 7.15
C ALA A 97 -12.08 10.50 7.71
N ALA A 98 -12.16 9.69 8.78
CA ALA A 98 -13.43 9.36 9.42
C ALA A 98 -14.17 10.62 9.92
N ILE A 99 -13.44 11.54 10.56
CA ILE A 99 -13.99 12.80 11.06
C ILE A 99 -14.43 13.70 9.90
N SER A 100 -13.63 13.85 8.85
CA SER A 100 -13.97 14.62 7.67
C SER A 100 -15.22 14.06 6.96
N SER A 101 -15.32 12.73 6.84
CA SER A 101 -16.50 12.05 6.28
C SER A 101 -17.75 12.29 7.13
N TRP A 102 -17.63 12.22 8.46
CA TRP A 102 -18.73 12.49 9.38
C TRP A 102 -19.21 13.95 9.29
N LYS A 103 -18.27 14.90 9.27
CA LYS A 103 -18.57 16.33 9.20
C LYS A 103 -19.12 16.79 7.85
N SER A 104 -18.74 16.11 6.77
CA SER A 104 -19.30 16.35 5.44
C SER A 104 -20.81 16.06 5.37
N GLY A 105 -21.30 15.09 6.16
CA GLY A 105 -22.69 14.61 6.07
C GLY A 105 -22.96 13.75 4.83
N GLN A 106 -22.10 13.78 3.80
CA GLN A 106 -22.17 12.94 2.60
C GLN A 106 -21.67 11.50 2.83
N GLY A 107 -21.24 11.18 4.06
CA GLY A 107 -20.74 9.87 4.44
C GLY A 107 -21.81 8.81 4.72
N TYR A 108 -23.10 9.17 4.81
CA TYR A 108 -24.18 8.21 5.12
C TYR A 108 -25.25 8.16 4.01
N PRO A 109 -25.43 7.01 3.33
CA PRO A 109 -24.56 5.84 3.36
C PRO A 109 -23.18 6.11 2.71
N GLY A 110 -23.06 7.21 1.95
CA GLY A 110 -21.81 7.57 1.26
C GLY A 110 -21.44 6.61 0.14
N ILE A 111 -22.46 6.10 -0.57
CA ILE A 111 -22.34 5.20 -1.71
C ILE A 111 -22.99 5.88 -2.91
N SER A 112 -22.41 5.72 -4.10
CA SER A 112 -23.06 6.03 -5.37
C SER A 112 -23.13 4.81 -6.27
N ASP A 113 -24.24 4.69 -7.01
CA ASP A 113 -24.44 3.69 -8.06
C ASP A 113 -24.10 4.25 -9.46
N ASP A 114 -23.84 5.56 -9.56
CA ASP A 114 -23.48 6.22 -10.82
C ASP A 114 -22.17 6.99 -10.71
N ARG A 115 -21.30 6.76 -11.69
CA ARG A 115 -19.99 7.41 -11.78
C ARG A 115 -20.07 8.89 -12.11
N PHE A 116 -21.12 9.34 -12.80
CA PHE A 116 -21.30 10.75 -13.14
C PHE A 116 -21.92 11.58 -11.99
N GLY A 117 -22.54 10.92 -11.02
CA GLY A 117 -23.04 11.51 -9.78
C GLY A 117 -22.38 10.90 -8.53
N PRO A 118 -21.10 11.19 -8.24
CA PRO A 118 -20.44 10.66 -7.05
C PRO A 118 -21.13 11.15 -5.78
N ALA A 119 -21.17 10.29 -4.75
CA ALA A 119 -21.83 10.59 -3.48
C ALA A 119 -21.11 11.69 -2.69
N TRP A 120 -19.81 11.85 -2.93
CA TRP A 120 -18.97 12.85 -2.30
C TRP A 120 -18.63 13.95 -3.31
N SER A 121 -18.84 15.20 -2.93
CA SER A 121 -18.67 16.36 -3.80
C SER A 121 -18.20 17.62 -3.08
N ASP A 122 -18.35 17.69 -1.76
CA ASP A 122 -17.96 18.86 -0.97
C ASP A 122 -16.46 18.85 -0.57
N THR A 123 -15.98 19.97 -0.04
CA THR A 123 -14.58 20.10 0.38
C THR A 123 -14.18 19.12 1.48
N LEU A 124 -15.09 18.78 2.39
CA LEU A 124 -14.81 17.89 3.52
C LEU A 124 -14.67 16.43 3.07
N SER A 125 -15.47 15.98 2.11
CA SER A 125 -15.36 14.66 1.52
C SER A 125 -14.13 14.54 0.60
N PHE A 126 -13.70 15.63 -0.03
CA PHE A 126 -12.36 15.71 -0.65
C PHE A 126 -11.25 15.51 0.38
N LEU A 127 -11.30 16.21 1.52
CA LEU A 127 -10.34 16.02 2.62
C LEU A 127 -10.35 14.57 3.14
N CYS A 128 -11.53 13.95 3.25
CA CYS A 128 -11.65 12.53 3.57
C CYS A 128 -10.85 11.66 2.59
N LEU A 129 -11.08 11.82 1.28
CA LEU A 129 -10.36 11.08 0.25
C LEU A 129 -8.84 11.33 0.30
N MET A 130 -8.43 12.58 0.51
CA MET A 130 -7.01 12.95 0.60
C MET A 130 -6.33 12.28 1.80
N PHE A 131 -6.95 12.30 2.98
CA PHE A 131 -6.41 11.63 4.16
C PHE A 131 -6.38 10.10 4.03
N MET A 132 -7.42 9.50 3.46
CA MET A 132 -7.41 8.06 3.11
C MET A 132 -6.22 7.74 2.19
N SER A 133 -6.03 8.55 1.15
CA SER A 133 -4.97 8.33 0.15
C SER A 133 -3.58 8.54 0.73
N CYS A 134 -3.41 9.54 1.60
CA CYS A 134 -2.16 9.76 2.35
C CYS A 134 -1.82 8.55 3.24
N SER A 135 -2.80 8.03 3.99
CA SER A 135 -2.62 6.80 4.77
C SER A 135 -2.19 5.62 3.90
N MET A 136 -2.79 5.46 2.72
CA MET A 136 -2.45 4.37 1.80
C MET A 136 -1.06 4.55 1.17
N GLY A 137 -0.66 5.80 0.86
CA GLY A 137 0.68 6.12 0.37
C GLY A 137 1.78 5.72 1.34
N MET A 138 1.59 6.03 2.63
CA MET A 138 2.49 5.58 3.69
C MET A 138 2.57 4.05 3.76
N GLN A 139 1.41 3.37 3.75
CA GLN A 139 1.35 1.91 3.78
C GLN A 139 2.09 1.30 2.59
N GLY A 140 1.89 1.85 1.38
CA GLY A 140 2.53 1.40 0.16
C GLY A 140 4.04 1.34 0.29
N LEU A 141 4.66 2.47 0.65
CA LEU A 141 6.11 2.53 0.77
C LEU A 141 6.63 1.67 1.94
N MET A 142 6.00 1.73 3.12
CA MET A 142 6.42 0.91 4.26
C MET A 142 6.33 -0.58 3.96
N SER A 143 5.29 -1.00 3.24
CA SER A 143 5.08 -2.40 2.87
C SER A 143 6.19 -2.92 1.92
N LEU A 144 6.64 -2.08 0.97
CA LEU A 144 7.74 -2.42 0.07
C LEU A 144 9.06 -2.69 0.80
N ARG A 145 9.31 -1.99 1.92
CA ARG A 145 10.54 -2.16 2.70
C ARG A 145 10.61 -3.43 3.52
N LEU A 146 9.48 -4.10 3.72
CA LEU A 146 9.46 -5.37 4.47
C LEU A 146 10.03 -6.53 3.66
N GLN A 147 10.20 -6.40 2.33
CA GLN A 147 10.82 -7.38 1.44
C GLN A 147 10.29 -8.83 1.57
N THR A 148 9.07 -8.98 2.09
CA THR A 148 8.39 -10.28 2.10
C THR A 148 7.95 -10.65 0.68
N PRO A 149 7.67 -11.94 0.38
CA PRO A 149 7.14 -12.38 -0.91
C PRO A 149 5.80 -11.75 -1.31
N SER A 150 5.22 -10.91 -0.46
CA SER A 150 3.99 -10.15 -0.70
C SER A 150 4.15 -8.70 -0.24
N ALA A 151 5.36 -8.13 -0.36
CA ALA A 151 5.70 -6.79 0.15
C ALA A 151 4.86 -5.67 -0.51
N ALA A 152 4.51 -5.82 -1.78
CA ALA A 152 3.82 -4.79 -2.53
C ALA A 152 2.29 -4.89 -2.36
N THR A 153 1.76 -4.34 -1.27
CA THR A 153 0.33 -4.47 -0.90
C THR A 153 -0.66 -3.75 -1.81
N LEU A 154 -0.18 -2.80 -2.62
CA LEU A 154 -1.00 -1.93 -3.47
C LEU A 154 -1.01 -2.31 -4.95
N PRO A 155 0.12 -2.64 -5.59
CA PRO A 155 0.09 -3.16 -6.95
C PRO A 155 -0.32 -4.64 -6.92
N LEU A 156 -1.60 -4.90 -6.67
CA LEU A 156 -2.14 -6.26 -6.61
C LEU A 156 -1.89 -7.05 -7.90
N THR A 157 -1.91 -6.37 -9.05
CA THR A 157 -1.56 -6.96 -10.35
C THR A 157 -0.15 -7.57 -10.32
N THR A 158 0.81 -6.93 -9.67
CA THR A 158 2.16 -7.50 -9.51
C THR A 158 2.11 -8.78 -8.70
N THR A 159 1.37 -8.81 -7.58
CA THR A 159 1.20 -10.04 -6.79
C THR A 159 0.53 -11.18 -7.58
N TRP A 160 -0.46 -10.87 -8.44
CA TRP A 160 -1.06 -11.84 -9.35
C TRP A 160 -0.03 -12.40 -10.34
N CYS A 161 0.71 -11.53 -11.04
CA CYS A 161 1.73 -11.95 -12.01
C CYS A 161 2.84 -12.76 -11.33
N GLU A 162 3.31 -12.31 -10.17
CA GLU A 162 4.33 -13.03 -9.39
C GLU A 162 3.83 -14.40 -8.94
N LEU A 163 2.56 -14.54 -8.55
CA LEU A 163 1.97 -15.83 -8.20
C LEU A 163 1.98 -16.79 -9.40
N MET A 164 1.61 -16.30 -10.59
CA MET A 164 1.62 -17.10 -11.82
C MET A 164 3.04 -17.52 -12.21
N GLY A 165 4.06 -16.74 -11.85
CA GLY A 165 5.46 -17.06 -12.09
C GLY A 165 6.10 -18.01 -11.07
N VAL A 166 5.41 -18.40 -9.99
CA VAL A 166 5.99 -19.30 -8.98
C VAL A 166 6.08 -20.73 -9.53
N GLY A 167 7.28 -21.32 -9.56
CA GLY A 167 7.48 -22.70 -10.05
C GLY A 167 6.69 -23.76 -9.28
N ALA A 168 6.38 -23.50 -8.00
CA ALA A 168 5.56 -24.37 -7.14
C ALA A 168 4.04 -24.12 -7.25
N LEU A 169 3.56 -23.35 -8.23
CA LEU A 169 2.14 -22.96 -8.36
C LEU A 169 1.19 -24.17 -8.31
N PHE A 170 1.53 -25.25 -9.01
CA PHE A 170 0.69 -26.45 -9.09
C PHE A 170 1.01 -27.53 -8.04
N ASN A 171 1.97 -27.29 -7.15
CA ASN A 171 2.35 -28.24 -6.09
C ASN A 171 1.39 -28.14 -4.88
N LEU A 172 0.09 -28.33 -5.10
CA LEU A 172 -0.96 -28.09 -4.09
C LEU A 172 -0.87 -29.02 -2.88
N ASN A 173 -0.22 -30.18 -3.02
CA ASN A 173 -0.05 -31.16 -1.95
C ASN A 173 1.04 -30.78 -0.93
N ARG A 174 1.75 -29.67 -1.14
CA ARG A 174 2.80 -29.18 -0.24
C ARG A 174 2.63 -27.68 -0.02
N LEU A 175 2.90 -27.24 1.21
CA LEU A 175 2.96 -25.82 1.53
C LEU A 175 4.21 -25.21 0.91
N ASP A 176 4.06 -24.05 0.30
CA ASP A 176 5.13 -23.26 -0.26
C ASP A 176 4.98 -21.82 0.21
N TYR A 177 5.95 -21.34 0.97
CA TYR A 177 5.87 -20.03 1.63
C TYR A 177 5.66 -18.88 0.63
N ALA A 178 6.35 -18.90 -0.52
CA ALA A 178 6.28 -17.82 -1.49
C ALA A 178 4.95 -17.78 -2.25
N ARG A 179 4.39 -18.94 -2.58
CA ARG A 179 3.06 -19.10 -3.20
C ARG A 179 1.97 -18.76 -2.19
N ASP A 180 1.99 -19.39 -1.02
CA ASP A 180 0.90 -19.32 -0.05
C ASP A 180 0.74 -17.91 0.52
N GLN A 181 1.84 -17.17 0.74
CA GLN A 181 1.75 -15.76 1.15
C GLN A 181 1.08 -14.87 0.09
N LYS A 182 1.37 -15.09 -1.22
CA LYS A 182 0.74 -14.32 -2.30
C LYS A 182 -0.75 -14.62 -2.43
N VAL A 183 -1.12 -15.90 -2.35
CA VAL A 183 -2.52 -16.35 -2.35
C VAL A 183 -3.27 -15.73 -1.16
N LEU A 184 -2.68 -15.80 0.05
CA LEU A 184 -3.26 -15.18 1.24
C LEU A 184 -3.37 -13.67 1.12
N GLY A 185 -2.38 -13.00 0.51
CA GLY A 185 -2.42 -11.57 0.24
C GLY A 185 -3.59 -11.18 -0.67
N ILE A 186 -3.75 -11.86 -1.81
CA ILE A 186 -4.86 -11.66 -2.74
C ILE A 186 -6.20 -11.88 -2.04
N PHE A 187 -6.35 -13.00 -1.33
CA PHE A 187 -7.57 -13.30 -0.59
C PHE A 187 -7.85 -12.25 0.51
N SER A 188 -6.81 -11.75 1.18
CA SER A 188 -6.94 -10.72 2.21
C SER A 188 -7.48 -9.41 1.63
N VAL A 189 -7.05 -8.99 0.43
CA VAL A 189 -7.64 -7.82 -0.25
C VAL A 189 -9.12 -8.04 -0.50
N MET A 190 -9.50 -9.19 -1.05
CA MET A 190 -10.89 -9.52 -1.34
C MET A 190 -11.74 -9.50 -0.07
N LEU A 191 -11.25 -10.12 1.01
CA LEU A 191 -11.92 -10.13 2.31
C LEU A 191 -12.07 -8.72 2.89
N GLY A 192 -11.02 -7.90 2.80
CA GLY A 192 -11.05 -6.50 3.20
C GLY A 192 -12.08 -5.68 2.42
N ALA A 193 -12.16 -5.88 1.11
CA ALA A 193 -13.12 -5.22 0.24
C ALA A 193 -14.57 -5.59 0.60
N VAL A 194 -14.85 -6.88 0.79
CA VAL A 194 -16.19 -7.38 1.20
C VAL A 194 -16.56 -6.82 2.57
N ALA A 195 -15.64 -6.85 3.55
CA ALA A 195 -15.87 -6.31 4.89
C ALA A 195 -16.13 -4.79 4.85
N GLY A 196 -15.33 -4.05 4.09
CA GLY A 196 -15.51 -2.61 3.90
C GLY A 196 -16.88 -2.28 3.32
N ARG A 197 -17.27 -2.93 2.20
CA ARG A 197 -18.59 -2.72 1.59
C ARG A 197 -19.74 -3.07 2.54
N GLY A 198 -19.64 -4.20 3.23
CA GLY A 198 -20.65 -4.64 4.19
C GLY A 198 -20.84 -3.66 5.35
N LEU A 199 -19.75 -3.07 5.86
CA LEU A 199 -19.82 -2.08 6.93
C LEU A 199 -20.39 -0.75 6.47
N ILE A 200 -20.03 -0.25 5.29
CA ILE A 200 -20.62 0.99 4.74
C ILE A 200 -22.15 0.83 4.66
N PHE A 201 -22.64 -0.33 4.21
CA PHE A 201 -24.08 -0.60 4.14
C PHE A 201 -24.78 -0.54 5.51
N LYS A 202 -24.09 -0.91 6.60
CA LYS A 202 -24.68 -0.97 7.94
C LYS A 202 -24.50 0.29 8.76
N ILE A 203 -23.35 0.96 8.66
CA ILE A 203 -22.96 2.06 9.56
C ILE A 203 -22.42 3.29 8.81
N GLY A 204 -22.47 3.29 7.47
CA GLY A 204 -21.96 4.35 6.61
C GLY A 204 -20.42 4.41 6.54
N SER A 205 -19.93 5.26 5.63
CA SER A 205 -18.49 5.46 5.42
C SER A 205 -17.74 5.98 6.65
N PRO A 206 -18.26 6.94 7.46
CA PRO A 206 -17.57 7.39 8.67
C PRO A 206 -17.39 6.27 9.70
N GLY A 207 -18.42 5.43 9.89
CA GLY A 207 -18.36 4.30 10.81
C GLY A 207 -17.37 3.23 10.34
N ALA A 208 -17.40 2.90 9.04
CA ALA A 208 -16.44 1.97 8.44
C ALA A 208 -14.99 2.49 8.56
N LEU A 209 -14.76 3.79 8.34
CA LEU A 209 -13.44 4.41 8.56
C LEU A 209 -13.01 4.39 10.03
N GLY A 210 -13.95 4.61 10.97
CA GLY A 210 -13.70 4.47 12.40
C GLY A 210 -13.22 3.07 12.79
N ILE A 211 -13.82 2.01 12.23
CA ILE A 211 -13.36 0.63 12.41
C ILE A 211 -11.96 0.44 11.81
N ALA A 212 -11.69 1.00 10.63
CA ALA A 212 -10.34 0.96 10.03
C ALA A 212 -9.27 1.58 10.93
N VAL A 213 -9.58 2.65 11.67
CA VAL A 213 -8.65 3.21 12.67
C VAL A 213 -8.30 2.15 13.71
N GLY A 214 -9.31 1.49 14.29
CA GLY A 214 -9.11 0.43 15.28
C GLY A 214 -8.24 -0.71 14.73
N ILE A 215 -8.51 -1.17 13.52
CA ILE A 215 -7.70 -2.20 12.86
C ILE A 215 -6.25 -1.73 12.68
N ARG A 216 -6.02 -0.50 12.23
CA ARG A 216 -4.66 0.06 12.09
C ARG A 216 -3.93 0.15 13.43
N VAL A 217 -4.64 0.54 14.49
CA VAL A 217 -4.08 0.55 15.85
C VAL A 217 -3.63 -0.84 16.26
N LEU A 218 -4.47 -1.87 16.05
CA LEU A 218 -4.11 -3.26 16.32
C LEU A 218 -2.89 -3.71 15.49
N ILE A 219 -2.83 -3.35 14.20
CA ILE A 219 -1.67 -3.66 13.35
C ILE A 219 -0.41 -2.99 13.88
N ALA A 220 -0.48 -1.73 14.29
CA ALA A 220 0.67 -1.02 14.82
C ALA A 220 1.22 -1.73 16.07
N PHE A 221 0.36 -2.08 17.03
CA PHE A 221 0.77 -2.83 18.22
C PHE A 221 1.29 -4.23 17.88
N SER A 222 0.80 -4.86 16.82
CA SER A 222 1.33 -6.15 16.37
C SER A 222 2.82 -6.08 16.01
N TRP A 223 3.32 -4.94 15.48
CA TRP A 223 4.74 -4.76 15.14
C TRP A 223 5.69 -4.85 16.33
N ILE A 224 5.19 -4.63 17.56
CA ILE A 224 6.00 -4.79 18.78
C ILE A 224 6.38 -6.26 18.99
N PHE A 225 5.50 -7.18 18.59
CA PHE A 225 5.68 -8.62 18.78
C PHE A 225 6.34 -9.32 17.58
N VAL A 226 6.48 -8.63 16.44
CA VAL A 226 7.09 -9.22 15.24
C VAL A 226 8.61 -9.35 15.42
N PRO A 227 9.18 -10.56 15.25
CA PRO A 227 10.64 -10.76 15.23
C PRO A 227 11.30 -9.89 14.15
N GLY A 228 12.43 -9.28 14.48
CA GLY A 228 13.25 -8.62 13.46
C GLY A 228 13.86 -9.68 12.55
N SER A 229 13.89 -9.44 11.24
CA SER A 229 14.63 -10.28 10.31
C SER A 229 16.13 -10.03 10.49
N GLU A 230 16.93 -11.07 10.65
CA GLU A 230 18.38 -10.95 10.53
C GLU A 230 18.73 -10.56 9.09
N PRO A 231 19.74 -9.69 8.87
CA PRO A 231 20.20 -9.40 7.52
C PRO A 231 20.66 -10.71 6.86
N PRO A 232 20.35 -10.94 5.57
CA PRO A 232 20.79 -12.13 4.88
C PRO A 232 22.32 -12.19 4.90
N ILE A 233 22.87 -13.26 5.50
CA ILE A 233 24.29 -13.59 5.36
C ILE A 233 24.47 -13.99 3.89
N ILE A 234 25.01 -13.09 3.08
CA ILE A 234 25.47 -13.43 1.73
C ILE A 234 26.74 -14.25 1.93
N VAL A 235 26.60 -15.57 1.98
CA VAL A 235 27.73 -16.48 1.81
C VAL A 235 28.07 -16.41 0.32
N MET A 236 29.12 -15.66 -0.02
CA MET A 236 29.74 -15.82 -1.33
C MET A 236 30.40 -17.19 -1.31
N ASP A 237 29.89 -18.13 -2.12
CA ASP A 237 30.69 -19.28 -2.51
C ASP A 237 31.99 -18.74 -3.12
N GLU A 238 33.13 -19.21 -2.62
CA GLU A 238 34.42 -18.97 -3.25
C GLU A 238 34.36 -19.51 -4.67
N GLU A 239 34.05 -18.62 -5.61
CA GLU A 239 34.17 -18.88 -7.03
C GLU A 239 35.63 -19.24 -7.29
N LYS A 240 35.86 -20.50 -7.64
CA LYS A 240 37.15 -21.03 -8.11
C LYS A 240 37.68 -20.09 -9.19
N THR A 241 38.67 -19.29 -8.82
CA THR A 241 39.49 -18.47 -9.70
C THR A 241 40.28 -19.39 -10.64
N THR A 242 39.67 -19.71 -11.78
CA THR A 242 40.42 -20.14 -12.97
C THR A 242 40.73 -18.86 -13.75
N ILE A 243 42.01 -18.51 -13.74
CA ILE A 243 42.61 -17.32 -14.35
C ILE A 243 42.44 -17.39 -15.88
N ASP A 244 41.84 -16.36 -16.49
CA ASP A 244 42.30 -15.73 -17.74
C ASP A 244 41.35 -14.60 -18.22
N GLY A 245 41.85 -13.35 -18.28
CA GLY A 245 41.28 -12.25 -19.10
C GLY A 245 40.85 -10.97 -18.35
N PRO A 246 41.13 -9.74 -18.87
CA PRO A 246 41.31 -8.53 -18.05
C PRO A 246 40.03 -7.71 -17.77
N SER A 247 40.07 -6.98 -16.64
CA SER A 247 39.03 -6.04 -16.17
C SER A 247 38.87 -4.79 -17.07
N PRO A 248 37.76 -4.03 -16.94
CA PRO A 248 37.88 -2.82 -16.10
C PRO A 248 36.65 -2.41 -15.26
N GLU A 249 36.99 -1.85 -14.11
CA GLU A 249 36.39 -0.69 -13.39
C GLU A 249 34.92 -0.62 -12.92
N SER A 250 34.82 -0.12 -11.67
CA SER A 250 33.77 0.73 -11.09
C SER A 250 32.53 0.09 -10.46
N SER A 251 32.59 -0.18 -9.15
CA SER A 251 31.69 0.48 -8.19
C SER A 251 32.20 0.34 -6.76
N ARG A 252 32.51 1.47 -6.14
CA ARG A 252 33.02 1.61 -4.78
C ARG A 252 31.82 1.58 -3.81
N ASN A 253 31.46 0.41 -3.29
CA ASN A 253 30.64 0.29 -2.07
C ASN A 253 31.54 -0.23 -0.95
N SER A 254 31.66 0.55 0.12
CA SER A 254 32.50 0.24 1.27
C SER A 254 31.98 -1.01 1.98
N ILE A 255 32.65 -2.14 1.75
CA ILE A 255 32.42 -3.42 2.44
C ILE A 255 33.15 -3.35 3.79
N VAL A 256 32.40 -3.53 4.89
CA VAL A 256 33.01 -3.75 6.21
C VAL A 256 33.37 -5.23 6.30
N ILE A 257 34.66 -5.53 6.13
CA ILE A 257 35.23 -6.86 6.33
C ILE A 257 35.52 -7.00 7.84
N ILE A 258 34.87 -7.94 8.52
CA ILE A 258 35.29 -8.40 9.85
C ILE A 258 36.11 -9.67 9.62
N PRO A 259 37.44 -9.66 9.79
CA PRO A 259 38.23 -10.88 9.66
C PRO A 259 37.91 -11.81 10.84
N ARG A 260 37.48 -13.05 10.55
CA ARG A 260 37.48 -14.14 11.53
C ARG A 260 38.95 -14.51 11.78
N SER A 261 39.45 -14.33 13.01
CA SER A 261 40.80 -14.79 13.34
C SER A 261 40.80 -16.31 13.39
N SER A 262 41.70 -16.91 12.61
CA SER A 262 41.98 -18.34 12.63
C SER A 262 42.87 -18.66 13.83
N THR A 263 42.25 -18.78 15.00
CA THR A 263 42.85 -19.43 16.17
C THR A 263 41.72 -19.99 17.00
N ASP A 264 41.35 -21.24 16.73
CA ASP A 264 40.99 -22.22 17.75
C ASP A 264 41.36 -23.59 17.18
N VAL A 265 42.33 -24.21 17.85
CA VAL A 265 42.84 -25.57 17.63
C VAL A 265 41.83 -26.59 18.12
#